data_AF-A0A7L2QKE8-F1
#
_entry.id   AF-A0A7L2QKE8-F1
#
_cell.length_a   1.000
_cell.length_b   1.000
_cell.length_c   1.000
_cell.angle_alpha   90.00
_cell.angle_beta   90.00
_cell.angle_gamma   90.00
#
_symmetry.space_group_name_H-M   'P 1'
#
loop_
_entity.id
_entity.type
_entity.pdbx_description
1 polymer ?
#
loop_
_entity_poly.entity_id
_entity_poly.type
_entity_poly.pdbx_seq_one_letter_code
_entity_poly.pdbx_strand_id
1 'polypeptide(L)' 'GGSVSKTFLVTAYGRHNFTCKCICGDKRKLVCGIDIQCGNPPDEPRNVSCIQKGTQGHPTCTWHKGRLTYLHTAYGLE' A
#
# COMPACT_ATOMS: atom_id res chain seq x y z
N GLY A 1 -15.02 17.49 26.24
CA GLY A 1 -13.81 16.71 25.94
C GLY A 1 -13.01 17.45 24.89
N GLY A 2 -11.69 17.58 25.05
CA GLY A 2 -10.85 18.27 24.07
C GLY A 2 -10.58 17.42 22.83
N SER A 3 -10.46 18.04 21.67
CA SER A 3 -9.98 17.41 20.43
C SER A 3 -8.46 17.60 20.30
N VAL A 4 -7.75 16.58 19.82
CA VAL A 4 -6.31 16.64 19.55
C VAL A 4 -6.07 16.26 18.10
N SER A 5 -5.30 17.07 17.37
CA SER A 5 -4.91 16.81 15.99
C SER A 5 -3.40 16.91 15.82
N LYS A 6 -2.85 16.15 14.87
CA LYS A 6 -1.43 16.23 14.48
C LYS A 6 -1.31 16.02 12.98
N THR A 7 -0.64 16.95 12.30
CA THR A 7 -0.35 16.88 10.86
C THR A 7 1.05 16.33 10.64
N PHE A 8 1.22 15.49 9.63
CA PHE A 8 2.52 14.96 9.22
C PHE A 8 2.63 15.00 7.69
N LEU A 9 3.86 15.13 7.18
CA LEU A 9 4.12 15.10 5.75
C LEU A 9 4.11 13.67 5.24
N VAL A 10 3.37 13.42 4.16
CA VAL A 10 3.22 12.11 3.50
C VAL A 10 4.36 11.87 2.50
N THR A 11 5.56 12.39 2.75
CA THR A 11 6.70 12.24 1.82
C THR A 11 7.40 10.89 1.97
N ALA A 12 7.12 10.15 3.05
CA ALA A 12 7.68 8.83 3.27
C ALA A 12 6.70 7.74 2.79
N TYR A 13 7.09 6.99 1.77
CA TYR A 13 6.38 5.78 1.34
C TYR A 13 6.42 4.69 2.41
N GLY A 14 5.49 3.73 2.34
CA GLY A 14 5.43 2.58 3.23
C GLY A 14 4.41 2.72 4.36
N ARG A 15 4.58 1.89 5.41
CA ARG A 15 3.65 1.80 6.55
C ARG A 15 4.11 2.68 7.70
N HIS A 16 3.18 3.50 8.18
CA HIS A 16 3.34 4.38 9.34
C HIS A 16 2.34 3.99 10.42
N ASN A 17 2.80 3.96 11.68
CA ASN A 17 1.95 3.64 12.81
C ASN A 17 1.81 4.86 13.73
N PHE A 18 0.57 5.22 14.04
CA PHE A 18 0.25 6.32 14.95
C PHE A 18 -0.53 5.78 16.13
N THR A 19 -0.15 6.19 17.34
CA THR A 19 -0.85 5.79 18.57
C THR A 19 -1.34 7.01 19.34
N CYS A 20 -2.60 6.94 19.75
CA CYS A 20 -3.19 7.88 20.70
C CYS A 20 -2.97 7.37 22.12
N LYS A 21 -2.37 8.21 22.95
CA LYS A 21 -2.10 7.89 24.36
C LYS A 21 -2.71 8.97 25.25
N CYS A 22 -3.36 8.54 26.31
CA CYS A 22 -3.81 9.40 27.39
C CYS A 22 -2.68 9.52 28.43
N ILE A 23 -2.44 10.73 28.93
CA ILE A 23 -1.44 11.03 29.96
C ILE A 23 -2.19 11.26 31.27
N CYS A 24 -1.93 10.43 32.28
CA CYS A 24 -2.52 10.53 33.61
C CYS A 24 -1.40 10.52 34.66
N GLY A 25 -0.98 11.71 35.10
CA GLY A 25 0.27 11.86 35.87
C GLY A 25 1.48 11.40 35.05
N ASP A 26 2.33 10.57 35.65
CA ASP A 26 3.52 10.02 34.98
C ASP A 26 3.22 8.78 34.10
N LYS A 27 1.96 8.31 34.08
CA LYS A 27 1.56 7.11 33.33
C LYS A 27 0.99 7.49 31.96
N ARG A 28 1.41 6.75 30.93
CA ARG A 28 0.87 6.82 29.57
C ARG A 28 0.04 5.58 29.28
N LYS A 29 -1.26 5.76 29.01
CA LYS A 29 -2.17 4.66 28.64
C LYS A 29 -2.49 4.73 27.15
N LEU A 30 -2.26 3.64 26.42
CA LEU A 30 -2.70 3.53 25.03
C LEU A 30 -4.23 3.53 24.97
N VAL A 31 -4.79 4.40 24.13
CA VAL A 31 -6.24 4.50 23.91
C VAL A 31 -6.61 3.84 22.60
N CYS A 32 -5.95 4.25 21.52
CA CYS A 32 -6.15 3.70 20.19
C CYS A 32 -4.91 3.92 19.32
N GLY A 33 -4.96 3.46 18.08
CA GLY A 33 -3.95 3.72 17.07
C GLY A 33 -4.50 3.50 15.67
N ILE A 34 -3.77 3.99 14.68
CA ILE A 34 -4.08 3.83 13.26
C ILE A 34 -2.78 3.52 12.51
N ASP A 35 -2.88 2.61 11.55
CA ASP A 35 -1.84 2.36 10.56
C ASP A 35 -2.23 3.06 9.26
N ILE A 36 -1.26 3.75 8.67
CA ILE A 36 -1.42 4.46 7.40
C ILE A 36 -0.38 3.90 6.42
N GLN A 37 -0.83 3.40 5.28
CA GLN A 37 0.04 2.95 4.19
C GLN A 37 0.05 3.99 3.08
N CYS A 38 1.25 4.42 2.70
CA CYS A 38 1.46 5.50 1.74
C CYS A 38 2.22 4.98 0.53
N GLY A 39 1.75 5.30 -0.67
CA GLY A 39 2.40 4.91 -1.91
C GLY A 39 1.73 5.54 -3.12
N ASN A 40 2.12 5.08 -4.29
CA ASN A 40 1.64 5.58 -5.58
C ASN A 40 0.62 4.61 -6.19
N PRO A 41 -0.39 5.11 -6.91
CA PRO A 41 -1.24 4.25 -7.72
C PRO A 41 -0.40 3.54 -8.80
N PRO A 42 -0.76 2.30 -9.18
CA PRO A 42 -0.08 1.58 -10.25
C PRO A 42 -0.19 2.30 -11.58
N ASP A 43 0.84 2.13 -12.41
CA ASP A 43 0.78 2.54 -13.81
C ASP A 43 -0.01 1.50 -14.62
N GLU A 44 -0.51 1.93 -15.78
CA GLU A 44 -1.04 1.00 -16.78
C GLU A 44 0.04 0.03 -17.24
N PRO A 45 -0.19 -1.30 -17.21
CA PRO A 45 0.76 -2.30 -17.69
C PRO A 45 1.10 -2.09 -19.16
N ARG A 46 2.39 -2.18 -19.50
CA ARG A 46 2.88 -2.01 -20.88
C ARG A 46 3.56 -3.26 -21.39
N ASN A 47 3.67 -3.38 -22.72
CA ASN A 47 4.29 -4.51 -23.41
C ASN A 47 3.70 -5.86 -22.98
N VAL A 48 2.37 -5.95 -23.01
CA VAL A 48 1.66 -7.20 -22.71
C VAL A 48 1.95 -8.19 -23.85
N SER A 49 2.54 -9.32 -23.52
CA SER A 49 2.83 -10.40 -24.46
C SER A 49 2.37 -11.73 -23.88
N CYS A 50 1.55 -12.44 -24.63
CA CYS A 50 1.02 -13.74 -24.25
C CYS A 50 1.56 -14.81 -25.19
N ILE A 51 2.10 -15.89 -24.62
CA ILE A 51 2.64 -17.01 -25.37
C ILE A 51 1.92 -18.27 -24.92
N GLN A 52 1.37 -19.00 -25.89
CA GLN A 52 0.82 -20.33 -25.67
C GLN A 52 1.77 -21.37 -26.27
N LYS A 53 2.29 -22.26 -25.43
CA LYS A 53 3.15 -23.36 -25.89
C LYS A 53 2.28 -24.56 -26.27
N GLY A 54 2.20 -24.85 -27.57
CA GLY A 54 1.37 -25.93 -28.09
C GLY A 54 -0.13 -25.61 -28.03
N THR A 55 -0.94 -26.47 -28.63
CA THR A 55 -2.39 -26.22 -28.80
C THR A 55 -3.20 -26.41 -27.51
N GLN A 56 -2.67 -27.14 -26.53
CA GLN A 56 -3.32 -27.40 -25.22
C GLN A 56 -2.65 -26.69 -24.04
N GLY A 57 -1.57 -25.93 -24.27
CA GLY A 57 -0.89 -25.21 -23.19
C GLY A 57 -1.73 -24.04 -22.68
N HIS A 58 -1.63 -23.73 -21.38
CA HIS A 58 -2.22 -22.51 -20.84
C HIS A 58 -1.41 -21.28 -21.32
N PRO A 59 -2.07 -20.20 -21.77
CA PRO A 59 -1.38 -18.99 -22.16
C PRO A 59 -0.67 -18.38 -20.95
N THR A 60 0.60 -18.04 -21.12
CA THR A 60 1.37 -17.29 -20.13
C THR A 60 1.55 -15.87 -20.64
N CYS A 61 1.01 -14.90 -19.92
CA CYS A 61 1.16 -13.49 -20.24
C CYS A 61 2.23 -12.85 -19.36
N THR A 62 3.00 -11.94 -19.96
CA THR A 62 4.01 -11.14 -19.29
C THR A 62 3.80 -9.68 -19.66
N TRP A 63 4.16 -8.77 -18.76
CA TRP A 63 4.00 -7.34 -18.94
C TRP A 63 5.00 -6.58 -18.07
N HIS A 64 5.25 -5.31 -18.42
CA HIS A 64 5.94 -4.38 -17.55
C HIS A 64 4.98 -3.74 -16.57
N LYS A 65 5.30 -3.84 -15.29
CA LYS A 65 4.50 -3.33 -14.17
C LYS A 65 4.50 -1.80 -14.03
N GLY A 66 5.44 -1.11 -14.68
CA GLY A 66 5.67 0.32 -14.49
C GLY A 66 6.44 0.64 -13.22
N ARG A 67 6.16 1.80 -12.62
CA ARG A 67 6.83 2.26 -11.39
C ARG A 67 6.44 1.45 -10.15
N LEU A 68 7.29 1.50 -9.13
CA LEU A 68 6.97 0.95 -7.80
C LEU A 68 5.83 1.73 -7.14
N THR A 69 4.83 1.00 -6.64
CA THR A 69 3.66 1.55 -5.95
C THR A 69 3.86 1.73 -4.46
N TYR A 70 4.79 0.99 -3.83
CA TYR A 70 4.96 0.93 -2.36
C TYR A 70 3.71 0.49 -1.59
N LEU A 71 2.71 -0.03 -2.30
CA LEU A 71 1.46 -0.57 -1.79
C LEU A 71 1.28 -1.99 -2.33
N HIS A 72 0.46 -2.79 -1.66
CA HIS A 72 0.07 -4.08 -2.20
C HIS A 72 -0.72 -3.88 -3.50
N THR A 73 -0.22 -4.42 -4.62
CA THR A 73 -0.84 -4.28 -5.94
C THR A 73 -1.08 -5.67 -6.53
N ALA A 74 -2.34 -5.96 -6.85
CA ALA A 74 -2.74 -7.18 -7.53
C ALA A 74 -2.92 -6.93 -9.03
N TYR A 75 -2.63 -7.94 -9.84
CA TYR A 75 -2.81 -7.92 -11.29
C TYR A 75 -3.73 -9.07 -11.70
N GLY A 76 -4.73 -8.78 -12.52
CA GLY A 76 -5.63 -9.76 -13.11
C GLY A 76 -5.42 -9.83 -14.62
N LEU A 77 -5.59 -11.02 -15.17
CA LEU A 77 -5.76 -11.24 -16.61
C LEU A 77 -7.24 -11.60 -16.79
N GLU A 78 -7.97 -10.79 -17.56
CA GLU A 78 -9.36 -11.03 -17.94
C GLU A 78 -9.46 -11.45 -19.40
#